data_AF-A0A0D7W5W3-F1
#
_entry.id   AF-A0A0D7W5W3-F1
#
_cell.length_a   1.000
_cell.length_b   1.000
_cell.length_c   1.000
_cell.angle_alpha   90.00
_cell.angle_beta   90.00
_cell.angle_gamma   90.00
#
_symmetry.space_group_name_H-M   'P 1'
#
loop_
_entity.id
_entity.type
_entity.pdbx_description
1 polymer ?
#
loop_
_entity_poly.entity_id
_entity_poly.type
_entity_poly.pdbx_seq_one_letter_code
_entity_poly.pdbx_strand_id
1 'polypeptide(L)' 'MSKFVKNHMESITGIEIYPLISLLIFFIFFVALFWWVITAKKDYINTVSQLPLDKKPNQL' A
#
# COMPACT_ATOMS: atom_id res chain seq x y z
N MET A 1 -12.86 -11.52 31.99
CA MET A 1 -11.40 -11.58 32.26
C MET A 1 -10.62 -10.38 31.69
N SER A 2 -11.09 -9.67 30.66
CA SER A 2 -10.40 -8.49 30.08
C SER A 2 -10.48 -7.16 30.88
N LYS A 3 -10.95 -7.19 32.13
CA LYS A 3 -11.11 -5.97 32.95
C LYS A 3 -9.77 -5.46 33.52
N PHE A 4 -8.78 -6.35 33.72
CA PHE A 4 -7.48 -5.97 34.29
C PHE A 4 -6.56 -5.23 33.30
N VAL A 5 -6.65 -5.54 32.00
CA VAL A 5 -5.82 -4.89 30.96
C VAL A 5 -6.29 -3.46 30.71
N LYS A 6 -7.61 -3.21 30.68
CA LYS A 6 -8.18 -1.88 30.41
C LYS A 6 -7.82 -0.84 31.48
N ASN A 7 -7.89 -1.20 32.76
CA ASN A 7 -7.57 -0.27 33.85
C ASN A 7 -6.10 0.18 33.85
N HIS A 8 -5.15 -0.67 33.42
CA HIS A 8 -3.74 -0.30 33.36
C HIS A 8 -3.42 0.54 32.11
N MET A 9 -4.14 0.31 31.01
CA MET A 9 -3.99 1.09 29.78
C MET A 9 -4.60 2.50 29.90
N GLU A 10 -5.74 2.66 30.57
CA GLU A 10 -6.35 3.98 30.82
C GLU A 10 -5.51 4.86 31.75
N SER A 11 -4.77 4.26 32.70
CA SER A 11 -3.85 5.00 33.57
C SER A 11 -2.57 5.47 32.87
N ILE A 12 -2.30 5.00 31.64
CA ILE A 12 -1.21 5.52 30.81
C ILE A 12 -1.74 6.73 30.04
N THR A 13 -1.56 7.90 30.63
CA THR A 13 -1.86 9.19 29.98
C THR A 13 -1.20 9.25 28.61
N GLY A 14 -2.00 9.36 27.55
CA GLY A 14 -1.50 9.44 26.17
C GLY A 14 -1.41 8.10 25.41
N ILE A 15 -1.91 6.99 25.96
CA ILE A 15 -1.95 5.69 25.24
C ILE A 15 -2.71 5.76 23.89
N GLU A 16 -3.66 6.69 23.77
CA GLU A 16 -4.51 6.88 22.59
C GLU A 16 -3.75 7.44 21.38
N ILE A 17 -2.58 8.06 21.60
CA ILE A 17 -1.74 8.58 20.52
C ILE A 17 -1.17 7.45 19.65
N TYR A 18 -0.85 6.29 20.26
CA TYR A 18 -0.20 5.19 19.53
C TYR A 18 -1.10 4.59 18.43
N PRO A 19 -2.39 4.28 18.67
CA PRO A 19 -3.31 3.88 17.61
C PRO A 19 -3.48 4.94 16.50
N LEU A 20 -3.57 6.22 16.85
CA LEU A 20 -3.78 7.30 15.88
C LEU A 20 -2.57 7.47 14.95
N ILE A 21 -1.35 7.45 15.51
CA ILE A 21 -0.10 7.52 14.75
C ILE A 21 0.08 6.25 13.90
N SER A 22 -0.22 5.07 14.44
CA SER A 22 -0.17 3.82 13.68
C SER A 22 -1.08 3.87 12.45
N LEU A 23 -2.30 4.38 12.61
CA LEU A 23 -3.26 4.57 11.52
C LEU A 23 -2.72 5.54 10.45
N LEU A 24 -2.16 6.67 10.88
CA LEU A 24 -1.56 7.67 9.98
C LEU A 24 -0.38 7.09 9.18
N ILE A 25 0.55 6.41 9.85
CA ILE A 25 1.70 5.78 9.20
C ILE A 25 1.26 4.71 8.22
N PHE A 26 0.30 3.86 8.63
CA PHE A 26 -0.27 2.82 7.76
C PHE A 26 -0.90 3.47 6.52
N PHE A 27 -1.72 4.49 6.70
CA PHE A 27 -2.36 5.19 5.59
C PHE A 27 -1.34 5.82 4.63
N ILE A 28 -0.33 6.54 5.14
CA ILE A 28 0.73 7.14 4.33
C ILE A 28 1.52 6.07 3.57
N PHE A 29 1.82 4.95 4.21
CA PHE A 29 2.50 3.82 3.57
C PHE A 29 1.70 3.29 2.37
N PHE A 30 0.38 3.15 2.50
CA PHE A 30 -0.47 2.76 1.37
C PHE A 30 -0.47 3.80 0.24
N VAL A 31 -0.56 5.09 0.57
CA VAL A 31 -0.49 6.17 -0.45
C VAL A 31 0.84 6.12 -1.21
N ALA A 32 1.95 5.93 -0.51
CA ALA A 32 3.26 5.79 -1.13
C ALA A 32 3.37 4.53 -2.01
N LEU A 33 2.82 3.39 -1.56
CA LEU A 33 2.75 2.18 -2.37
C LEU A 33 1.92 2.38 -3.65
N PHE A 34 0.77 3.06 -3.58
CA PHE A 34 -0.02 3.35 -4.77
C PHE A 34 0.75 4.22 -5.76
N TRP A 35 1.45 5.25 -5.27
CA TRP A 35 2.32 6.08 -6.10
C TRP A 35 3.41 5.25 -6.79
N TRP A 36 4.07 4.37 -6.05
CA TRP A 36 5.13 3.51 -6.57
C TRP A 36 4.60 2.51 -7.60
N VAL A 37 3.46 1.86 -7.32
CA VAL A 37 2.81 0.90 -8.23
C VAL A 37 2.40 1.56 -9.54
N ILE A 38 1.80 2.75 -9.51
CA ILE A 38 1.40 3.48 -10.72
C ILE A 38 2.62 3.83 -11.58
N THR A 39 3.72 4.23 -10.94
CA THR A 39 4.98 4.55 -11.64
C THR A 39 5.61 3.28 -12.24
N ALA A 40 5.77 2.22 -11.45
CA ALA A 40 6.38 0.95 -11.88
C ALA A 40 5.60 0.26 -13.03
N LYS A 41 4.27 0.38 -13.04
CA LYS A 41 3.43 -0.15 -14.13
C LYS A 41 3.74 0.53 -15.47
N LYS A 42 4.11 1.82 -15.49
CA LYS A 42 4.38 2.56 -16.74
C LYS A 42 5.68 2.13 -17.41
N ASP A 43 6.74 1.92 -16.64
CA ASP A 43 8.04 1.47 -17.18
C ASP A 43 7.95 0.05 -17.76
N TYR A 44 7.27 -0.85 -17.05
CA TYR A 44 7.03 -2.20 -17.55
C TYR A 44 6.21 -2.19 -18.84
N ILE A 45 5.09 -1.45 -18.86
CA ILE A 45 4.20 -1.36 -20.01
C ILE A 45 4.89 -0.75 -21.23
N ASN A 46 5.73 0.28 -21.08
CA ASN A 46 6.48 0.84 -22.21
C ASN A 46 7.44 -0.18 -22.84
N THR A 47 8.11 -0.99 -22.01
CA THR A 47 9.05 -2.02 -22.49
C THR A 47 8.31 -3.13 -23.25
N VAL A 48 7.16 -3.60 -22.74
CA VAL A 48 6.36 -4.64 -23.43
C VAL A 48 5.47 -4.10 -24.56
N SER A 49 5.17 -2.80 -24.59
CA SER A 49 4.42 -2.17 -25.69
C SER A 49 5.28 -2.00 -26.95
N GLN A 50 6.61 -1.99 -26.80
CA GLN A 50 7.57 -1.93 -27.91
C GLN A 50 7.93 -3.32 -28.46
N LEU A 51 7.65 -4.39 -27.70
CA LEU A 51 7.63 -5.73 -28.26
C LEU A 51 6.47 -5.79 -29.26
N PRO A 52 6.72 -6.16 -30.53
CA PRO A 52 5.67 -6.25 -31.51
C PRO A 52 4.60 -7.21 -30.97
N LEU A 53 3.43 -6.67 -30.61
CA LEU A 53 2.23 -7.47 -30.44
C LEU A 53 2.09 -8.21 -31.74
N ASP A 54 2.32 -9.52 -31.70
CA ASP A 54 2.40 -10.44 -32.82
C ASP A 54 1.10 -10.32 -33.66
N LYS A 55 1.03 -9.29 -34.50
CA LYS A 55 0.10 -9.18 -35.60
C LYS A 55 0.65 -10.18 -36.58
N LYS A 56 0.24 -11.43 -36.43
CA LYS A 56 0.31 -12.40 -37.51
C LYS A 56 -0.65 -11.93 -38.59
N PRO A 57 -0.22 -11.45 -39.77
CA PRO A 57 -0.94 -11.81 -40.97
C PRO A 57 -0.48 -13.23 -41.31
N ASN A 58 -1.11 -14.24 -40.69
CA ASN A 58 -1.20 -15.51 -41.39
C ASN A 58 -2.13 -15.26 -42.57
N GLN A 59 -1.59 -14.88 -43.72
CA GLN A 59 -2.24 -15.04 -45.02
C GLN A 59 -1.15 -15.18 -46.10
N LEU A 60 -0.87 -16.46 -46.42
CA LEU A 60 -0.25 -17.01 -47.64
C LEU A 60 1.25 -16.77 -47.87
#